data_AF-A0A953LPJ7-F1
#
_entry.id   AF-A0A953LPJ7-F1
#
_cell.length_a   1.000
_cell.length_b   1.000
_cell.length_c   1.000
_cell.angle_alpha   90.00
_cell.angle_beta   90.00
_cell.angle_gamma   90.00
#
_symmetry.space_group_name_H-M   'P 1'
#
loop_
_entity.id
_entity.type
_entity.pdbx_description
1 polymer ?
#
loop_
_entity_poly.entity_id
_entity_poly.type
_entity_poly.pdbx_seq_one_letter_code
_entity_poly.pdbx_strand_id
1 'polypeptide(L)'
;ADCHNPHGTQTARMVIGESVNELCYSCHAEKRGPFIWEHAPVRESCLNCHTPHGSNHIKLQKTSVPYICQQCHSNTRHPGTIYDNTKLPGPDNPATGSNRIFNRACLDCHAAIHGSNHPSSPYLGY
;
A
#
# COMPACT_ATOMS: atom_id res chain seq x y z
N ALA A 1 -25.82 -3.47 -3.83
CA ALA A 1 -24.95 -4.35 -4.64
C ALA A 1 -23.87 -3.44 -5.19
N ASP A 2 -22.86 -3.19 -4.35
CA ASP A 2 -22.06 -1.96 -4.45
C ASP A 2 -20.65 -2.22 -5.00
N CYS A 3 -20.31 -3.48 -5.21
CA CYS A 3 -19.06 -3.90 -5.84
C CYS A 3 -19.26 -4.95 -6.92
N HIS A 4 -20.30 -5.79 -6.81
CA HIS A 4 -20.61 -6.83 -7.77
C HIS A 4 -22.04 -6.72 -8.29
N ASN A 5 -22.26 -7.08 -9.56
CA ASN A 5 -23.59 -7.24 -10.13
C ASN A 5 -23.95 -8.73 -10.19
N PRO A 6 -24.95 -9.22 -9.43
CA PRO A 6 -25.39 -10.61 -9.50
C PRO A 6 -26.03 -10.97 -10.86
N HIS A 7 -26.47 -9.98 -11.65
CA HIS A 7 -26.93 -10.18 -13.03
C HIS A 7 -25.77 -10.27 -14.05
N GLY A 8 -24.53 -10.13 -13.58
CA GLY A 8 -23.31 -10.19 -14.39
C GLY A 8 -22.82 -8.83 -14.88
N THR A 9 -21.52 -8.76 -15.15
CA THR A 9 -20.85 -7.68 -15.88
C THR A 9 -19.82 -8.29 -16.84
N GLN A 10 -19.30 -7.49 -17.77
CA GLN A 10 -18.23 -7.92 -18.68
C GLN A 10 -16.85 -7.99 -18.00
N THR A 11 -16.72 -7.46 -16.78
CA THR A 11 -15.45 -7.44 -16.05
C THR A 11 -15.26 -8.69 -15.21
N ALA A 12 -14.00 -9.01 -14.92
CA ALA A 12 -13.66 -10.17 -14.11
C ALA A 12 -14.37 -10.11 -12.76
N ARG A 13 -14.85 -11.28 -12.29
CA ARG A 13 -15.58 -11.43 -11.02
C ARG A 13 -16.86 -10.59 -10.93
N MET A 14 -17.46 -10.18 -12.06
CA MET A 14 -18.74 -9.46 -12.10
C MET A 14 -18.71 -8.11 -11.37
N VAL A 15 -17.59 -7.39 -11.45
CA VAL A 15 -17.39 -6.10 -10.78
C VAL A 15 -18.22 -4.99 -11.44
N ILE A 16 -18.87 -4.12 -10.66
CA ILE A 16 -19.63 -2.98 -11.18
C ILE A 16 -18.72 -1.79 -11.53
N GLY A 17 -17.95 -1.92 -12.60
CA GLY A 17 -17.09 -0.85 -13.13
C GLY A 17 -16.36 -1.33 -14.38
N GLU A 18 -15.69 -0.42 -15.09
CA GLU A 18 -14.88 -0.77 -16.28
C GLU A 18 -13.59 -1.51 -15.90
N SER A 19 -13.09 -1.26 -14.70
CA SER A 19 -11.97 -1.97 -14.09
C SER A 19 -12.15 -2.00 -12.57
N VAL A 20 -11.32 -2.78 -11.88
CA VAL A 20 -11.31 -2.78 -10.41
C VAL A 20 -10.97 -1.39 -9.86
N ASN A 21 -9.99 -0.71 -10.46
CA ASN A 21 -9.58 0.63 -10.00
C ASN A 21 -10.70 1.66 -10.21
N GLU A 22 -11.38 1.62 -11.36
CA GLU A 22 -12.51 2.51 -11.63
C GLU A 22 -13.66 2.30 -10.63
N LEU A 23 -13.94 1.04 -10.26
CA LEU A 23 -14.88 0.78 -9.17
C LEU A 23 -14.37 1.40 -7.85
N CYS A 24 -13.11 1.18 -7.48
CA CYS A 24 -12.56 1.76 -6.24
C CYS A 24 -12.70 3.29 -6.23
N TYR A 25 -12.47 3.96 -7.37
CA TYR A 25 -12.57 5.42 -7.50
C TYR A 25 -13.99 5.95 -7.43
N SER A 26 -15.02 5.11 -7.61
CA SER A 26 -16.41 5.52 -7.41
C SER A 26 -16.69 5.99 -5.97
N CYS A 27 -15.88 5.52 -5.00
CA CYS A 27 -15.95 5.92 -3.60
C CYS A 27 -14.65 6.57 -3.11
N HIS A 28 -13.49 6.17 -3.63
CA HIS A 28 -12.17 6.70 -3.28
C HIS A 28 -11.62 7.61 -4.38
N ALA A 29 -12.40 8.63 -4.76
CA ALA A 29 -12.08 9.54 -5.84
C ALA A 29 -10.73 10.26 -5.63
N GLU A 30 -10.33 10.47 -4.37
CA GLU A 30 -9.07 11.10 -4.00
C GLU A 30 -7.83 10.28 -4.36
N LYS A 31 -7.99 9.04 -4.84
CA LYS A 31 -6.91 8.13 -5.25
C LYS A 31 -6.76 8.00 -6.77
N ARG A 32 -7.66 8.61 -7.55
CA ARG A 32 -7.75 8.40 -9.00
C ARG A 32 -6.57 8.94 -9.81
N GLY A 33 -5.85 9.94 -9.30
CA GLY A 33 -4.81 10.64 -10.05
C GLY A 33 -5.38 11.43 -11.25
N PRO A 34 -4.51 11.91 -12.17
CA PRO A 34 -3.07 11.69 -12.17
C PRO A 34 -2.37 12.47 -11.06
N PHE A 35 -1.37 11.85 -10.43
CA PHE A 35 -0.45 12.54 -9.53
C PHE A 35 0.83 12.93 -10.26
N ILE A 36 1.51 14.00 -9.81
CA ILE A 36 2.86 14.35 -10.33
C ILE A 36 3.84 13.20 -10.05
N TRP A 37 3.72 12.60 -8.86
CA TRP A 37 4.49 11.43 -8.45
C TRP A 37 3.54 10.30 -8.12
N GLU A 38 3.52 9.26 -8.94
CA GLU A 38 2.64 8.10 -8.78
C GLU A 38 3.40 6.88 -8.29
N HIS A 39 2.82 6.17 -7.32
CA HIS A 39 3.32 4.86 -6.95
C HIS A 39 2.79 3.82 -7.94
N ALA A 40 3.66 3.32 -8.82
CA ALA A 40 3.32 2.41 -9.92
C ALA A 40 2.30 1.30 -9.58
N PRO A 41 2.44 0.52 -8.49
CA PRO A 41 1.48 -0.55 -8.18
C PRO A 41 0.06 -0.05 -7.91
N VAL A 42 -0.11 1.20 -7.45
CA VAL A 42 -1.44 1.79 -7.19
C VAL A 42 -2.15 2.11 -8.50
N ARG A 43 -1.43 2.70 -9.46
CA ARG A 43 -1.94 2.98 -10.81
C ARG A 43 -2.36 1.69 -11.52
N GLU A 44 -1.62 0.60 -11.31
CA GLU A 44 -1.89 -0.69 -11.96
C GLU A 44 -3.06 -1.43 -11.34
N SER A 45 -3.07 -1.59 -10.01
CA SER A 45 -4.18 -2.22 -9.31
C SER A 45 -4.20 -1.91 -7.82
N CYS A 46 -5.34 -1.45 -7.30
CA CYS A 46 -5.56 -1.36 -5.85
C CYS A 46 -5.37 -2.73 -5.16
N LEU A 47 -5.65 -3.81 -5.89
CA LEU A 47 -5.53 -5.19 -5.40
C LEU A 47 -4.09 -5.68 -5.30
N ASN A 48 -3.10 -4.92 -5.77
CA ASN A 48 -1.69 -5.29 -5.53
C ASN A 48 -1.40 -5.33 -4.04
N CYS A 49 -1.97 -4.39 -3.28
CA CYS A 49 -1.77 -4.27 -1.84
C CYS A 49 -3.00 -4.66 -1.01
N HIS A 50 -4.22 -4.49 -1.53
CA HIS A 50 -5.45 -4.62 -0.75
C HIS A 50 -6.26 -5.91 -1.04
N THR A 51 -7.00 -6.38 -0.03
CA THR A 51 -7.97 -7.48 -0.10
C THR A 51 -9.38 -6.94 0.18
N PRO A 52 -10.21 -6.68 -0.85
CA PRO A 52 -11.44 -5.91 -0.72
C PRO A 52 -12.53 -6.56 0.14
N HIS A 53 -12.40 -7.86 0.42
CA HIS A 53 -13.36 -8.62 1.24
C HIS A 53 -12.98 -8.73 2.73
N GLY A 54 -11.76 -8.32 3.11
CA GLY A 54 -11.29 -8.52 4.49
C GLY A 54 -9.80 -8.82 4.58
N SER A 55 -9.16 -8.36 5.67
CA SER A 55 -7.80 -8.75 6.08
C SER A 55 -7.66 -8.65 7.59
N ASN A 56 -6.69 -9.39 8.14
CA ASN A 56 -6.20 -9.21 9.51
C ASN A 56 -5.17 -8.07 9.63
N HIS A 57 -4.82 -7.42 8.52
CA HIS A 57 -3.90 -6.29 8.49
C HIS A 57 -4.63 -4.96 8.28
N ILE A 58 -3.96 -3.88 8.66
CA ILE A 58 -4.54 -2.52 8.59
C ILE A 58 -5.03 -2.22 7.18
N LYS A 59 -6.15 -1.49 7.08
CA LYS A 59 -6.71 -1.02 5.80
C LYS A 59 -6.83 -2.13 4.75
N LEU A 60 -7.15 -3.35 5.17
CA LEU A 60 -7.31 -4.49 4.28
C LEU A 60 -6.05 -4.84 3.48
N GLN A 61 -4.85 -4.66 4.03
CA GLN A 61 -3.61 -5.02 3.33
C GLN A 61 -3.40 -6.54 3.26
N LYS A 62 -2.74 -7.04 2.22
CA LYS A 62 -2.40 -8.47 2.09
C LYS A 62 -1.44 -8.99 3.16
N THR A 63 -0.54 -8.14 3.64
CA THR A 63 0.43 -8.43 4.71
C THR A 63 0.70 -7.16 5.50
N SER A 64 1.53 -7.26 6.54
CA SER A 64 1.93 -6.10 7.35
C SER A 64 2.83 -5.13 6.58
N VAL A 65 2.82 -3.86 7.02
CA VAL A 65 3.45 -2.72 6.34
C VAL A 65 4.92 -2.93 5.93
N PRO A 66 5.86 -3.34 6.80
CA PRO A 66 7.25 -3.49 6.36
C PRO A 66 7.39 -4.57 5.28
N TYR A 67 6.69 -5.68 5.42
CA TYR A 67 6.78 -6.80 4.49
C TYR A 67 6.14 -6.48 3.14
N ILE A 68 5.01 -5.78 3.09
CA ILE A 68 4.36 -5.46 1.80
C ILE A 68 5.24 -4.52 0.96
N CYS A 69 5.94 -3.58 1.60
CA CYS A 69 6.88 -2.69 0.93
C CYS A 69 8.13 -3.45 0.45
N GLN A 70 8.66 -4.36 1.26
CA GLN A 70 9.85 -5.15 0.95
C GLN A 70 9.65 -6.19 -0.16
N GLN A 71 8.40 -6.50 -0.56
CA GLN A 71 8.12 -7.35 -1.71
C GLN A 71 8.64 -6.75 -3.02
N CYS A 72 8.70 -5.42 -3.11
CA CYS A 72 9.22 -4.71 -4.28
C CYS A 72 10.48 -3.89 -3.97
N HIS A 73 10.56 -3.26 -2.79
CA HIS A 73 11.70 -2.43 -2.43
C HIS A 73 12.83 -3.25 -1.79
N SER A 74 13.76 -3.73 -2.62
CA SER A 74 14.88 -4.61 -2.21
C SER A 74 16.25 -3.93 -2.23
N ASN A 75 16.32 -2.64 -1.89
CA ASN A 75 17.58 -1.89 -1.87
C ASN A 75 18.60 -2.51 -0.90
N THR A 76 19.91 -2.33 -1.16
CA THR A 76 21.02 -2.89 -0.36
C THR A 76 21.00 -2.48 1.12
N ARG A 77 20.29 -1.39 1.47
CA ARG A 77 20.12 -0.91 2.86
C ARG A 77 18.65 -0.66 3.16
N HIS A 78 18.25 0.57 3.48
CA HIS A 78 16.84 0.90 3.64
C HIS A 78 16.14 0.85 2.26
N PRO A 79 15.00 0.15 2.11
CA PRO A 79 14.29 -0.65 3.12
C PRO A 79 14.59 -2.16 3.10
N GLY A 80 15.50 -2.67 2.27
CA GLY A 80 15.83 -4.11 2.13
C GLY A 80 16.53 -4.79 3.33
N THR A 81 16.83 -4.09 4.42
CA THR A 81 17.21 -4.72 5.68
C THR A 81 16.02 -5.47 6.29
N ILE A 82 16.20 -6.73 6.69
CA ILE A 82 15.15 -7.52 7.33
C ILE A 82 14.78 -6.88 8.69
N TYR A 83 13.49 -6.61 8.88
CA TYR A 83 12.93 -6.13 10.14
C TYR A 83 12.17 -7.29 10.82
N ASP A 84 12.84 -7.96 11.76
CA ASP A 84 12.27 -9.04 12.54
C ASP A 84 12.12 -8.65 14.02
N ASN A 85 11.76 -9.62 14.87
CA ASN A 85 11.60 -9.41 16.31
C ASN A 85 12.87 -8.88 17.01
N THR A 86 14.07 -9.06 16.46
CA THR A 86 15.32 -8.51 17.02
C THR A 86 15.39 -6.98 16.91
N LYS A 87 14.56 -6.38 16.05
CA LYS A 87 14.48 -4.93 15.80
C LYS A 87 13.30 -4.26 16.52
N LEU A 88 12.54 -4.97 17.34
CA LEU A 88 11.45 -4.39 18.14
C LEU A 88 12.00 -3.62 19.34
N PRO A 89 11.86 -2.29 19.46
CA PRO A 89 12.40 -1.56 20.60
C PRO A 89 11.84 -2.09 21.93
N GLY A 90 12.74 -2.34 22.86
CA GLY A 90 12.46 -2.90 24.18
C GLY A 90 13.68 -2.79 25.09
N PRO A 91 13.56 -3.28 26.33
CA PRO A 91 14.63 -3.21 27.34
C PRO A 91 15.92 -3.88 26.88
N ASP A 92 15.80 -4.92 26.05
CA ASP A 92 16.91 -5.74 25.58
C ASP A 92 17.60 -5.19 24.32
N ASN A 93 17.01 -4.18 23.68
CA ASN A 93 17.56 -3.56 22.47
C ASN A 93 17.31 -2.04 22.36
N PRO A 94 17.64 -1.27 23.41
CA PRO A 94 17.33 0.16 23.48
C PRO A 94 18.02 0.99 22.40
N ALA A 95 19.16 0.53 21.87
CA ALA A 95 19.93 1.20 20.82
C ALA A 95 19.71 0.63 19.41
N THR A 96 19.09 -0.54 19.28
CA THR A 96 18.93 -1.23 17.98
C THR A 96 17.48 -1.46 17.57
N GLY A 97 16.52 -1.05 18.40
CA GLY A 97 15.11 -0.97 18.05
C GLY A 97 14.89 -0.02 16.85
N SER A 98 14.05 -0.44 15.90
CA SER A 98 13.79 0.31 14.68
C SER A 98 12.34 0.77 14.62
N ASN A 99 12.10 2.05 14.34
CA ASN A 99 10.77 2.60 14.03
C ASN A 99 10.15 2.04 12.75
N ARG A 100 10.85 1.16 12.04
CA ARG A 100 10.41 0.59 10.76
C ARG A 100 9.65 -0.73 10.92
N ILE A 101 9.45 -1.22 12.15
CA ILE A 101 8.68 -2.45 12.43
C ILE A 101 7.43 -2.22 13.29
N PHE A 102 7.35 -1.11 14.03
CA PHE A 102 6.22 -0.80 14.92
C PHE A 102 5.46 0.45 14.48
N ASN A 103 4.28 0.70 15.06
CA ASN A 103 3.36 1.77 14.67
C ASN A 103 3.02 1.75 13.17
N ARG A 104 3.25 2.85 12.45
CA ARG A 104 3.00 2.92 11.00
C ARG A 104 4.22 2.52 10.20
N ALA A 105 5.31 2.12 10.87
CA ALA A 105 6.52 1.57 10.27
C ALA A 105 7.06 2.48 9.15
N CYS A 106 7.06 1.99 7.92
CA CYS A 106 7.49 2.75 6.75
C CYS A 106 6.72 4.07 6.57
N LEU A 107 5.44 4.08 6.94
CA LEU A 107 4.53 5.20 6.72
C LEU A 107 4.70 6.35 7.71
N ASP A 108 5.56 6.21 8.72
CA ASP A 108 5.94 7.33 9.60
C ASP A 108 6.76 8.38 8.84
N CYS A 109 7.50 7.96 7.80
CA CYS A 109 8.22 8.87 6.90
C CYS A 109 7.61 8.87 5.49
N HIS A 110 7.16 7.71 5.00
CA HIS A 110 6.61 7.54 3.65
C HIS A 110 5.08 7.63 3.67
N ALA A 111 4.55 8.82 3.95
CA ALA A 111 3.10 8.97 4.13
C ALA A 111 2.31 8.94 2.80
N ALA A 112 2.92 9.31 1.68
CA ALA A 112 2.25 9.52 0.40
C ALA A 112 2.28 8.31 -0.55
N ILE A 113 2.08 7.09 -0.04
CA ILE A 113 2.20 5.83 -0.82
C ILE A 113 1.18 5.64 -1.96
N HIS A 114 0.16 6.49 -2.05
CA HIS A 114 -0.84 6.47 -3.13
C HIS A 114 -0.55 7.50 -4.23
N GLY A 115 0.54 8.26 -4.09
CA GLY A 115 0.91 9.34 -4.99
C GLY A 115 0.89 10.71 -4.31
N SER A 116 1.58 11.68 -4.92
CA SER A 116 1.76 13.03 -4.40
C SER A 116 1.83 14.07 -5.52
N ASN A 117 1.23 15.23 -5.27
CA ASN A 117 1.35 16.42 -6.11
C ASN A 117 2.34 17.45 -5.55
N HIS A 118 3.07 17.11 -4.48
CA HIS A 118 4.06 18.00 -3.92
C HIS A 118 5.35 17.95 -4.75
N PRO A 119 5.91 19.09 -5.19
CA PRO A 119 7.12 19.12 -6.03
C PRO A 119 8.31 18.38 -5.39
N SER A 120 8.45 18.48 -4.06
CA SER A 120 9.50 17.81 -3.28
C SER A 120 9.18 16.36 -2.86
N SER A 121 8.25 15.69 -3.54
CA SER A 121 7.91 14.27 -3.30
C SER A 121 8.42 13.28 -4.37
N PRO A 122 9.64 13.42 -4.94
CA PRO A 122 10.08 12.62 -6.07
C PRO A 122 10.33 11.14 -5.74
N TYR A 123 10.46 10.78 -4.45
CA TYR A 123 10.79 9.43 -4.00
C TYR A 123 9.66 8.38 -4.13
N LEU A 124 8.57 8.71 -4.82
CA LEU A 124 7.52 7.74 -5.20
C LEU A 124 7.62 7.29 -6.66
N GLY A 125 8.53 7.88 -7.45
CA GLY A 125 8.49 7.85 -8.92
C GLY A 125 9.66 7.16 -9.63
N TYR A 126 10.42 6.28 -8.99
CA TYR A 126 11.41 5.43 -9.67
C TYR A 126 11.59 4.08 -8.97
#